data_AF-A0AAV8ZNE7-F1
#
_entry.id   AF-A0AAV8ZNE7-F1
#
_cell.length_a   1.000
_cell.length_b   1.000
_cell.length_c   1.000
_cell.angle_alpha   90.00
_cell.angle_beta   90.00
_cell.angle_gamma   90.00
#
_symmetry.space_group_name_H-M   'P 1'
#
loop_
_entity.id
_entity.type
_entity.pdbx_description
1 polymer ?
#
loop_
_entity_poly.entity_id
_entity_poly.type
_entity_poly.pdbx_seq_one_letter_code
_entity_poly.pdbx_strand_id
1 'polypeptide(L)'
;MLLNEGETVVCEAQKVLMYPPLSDRKKYVAGVLTVSTFKLSFASAEEIEPSNCYQQNLLLGVNDVCLSSIDVIYQVGDRTKKKLSPGQNVTGKVKDILIVCKVTIMF
;
A
#
# COMPACT_ATOMS: atom_id res chain seq x y z
N MET A 1 2.68 -6.49 12.46
CA MET A 1 1.56 -6.83 11.55
C MET A 1 0.78 -7.97 12.16
N LEU A 2 -0.55 -7.90 12.15
CA LEU A 2 -1.42 -9.01 12.56
C LEU A 2 -2.05 -9.62 11.30
N LEU A 3 -2.00 -10.95 11.22
CA LEU A 3 -2.60 -11.75 10.16
C LEU A 3 -3.93 -12.33 10.65
N ASN A 4 -4.91 -12.38 9.77
CA ASN A 4 -6.17 -13.09 10.02
C ASN A 4 -5.94 -14.62 9.95
N GLU A 5 -6.89 -15.39 10.48
CA GLU A 5 -6.82 -16.86 10.41
C GLU A 5 -6.76 -17.34 8.94
N GLY A 6 -5.74 -18.12 8.60
CA GLY A 6 -5.49 -18.60 7.23
C GLY A 6 -4.83 -17.58 6.29
N GLU A 7 -4.63 -16.33 6.70
CA GLU A 7 -3.86 -15.34 5.94
C GLU A 7 -2.36 -15.65 6.03
N THR A 8 -1.67 -15.62 4.88
CA THR A 8 -0.23 -15.89 4.81
C THR A 8 0.52 -14.78 4.08
N VAL A 9 1.73 -14.50 4.53
CA VAL A 9 2.62 -13.53 3.86
C VAL A 9 3.13 -14.12 2.55
N VAL A 10 2.98 -13.35 1.47
CA VAL A 10 3.48 -13.70 0.14
C VAL A 10 4.87 -13.09 -0.07
N CYS A 11 5.02 -11.81 0.24
CA CYS A 11 6.31 -11.13 0.12
C CYS A 11 6.38 -9.86 0.98
N GLU A 12 7.61 -9.39 1.17
CA GLU A 12 7.90 -8.17 1.92
C GLU A 12 8.95 -7.33 1.21
N ALA A 13 8.81 -6.02 1.33
CA ALA A 13 9.81 -5.04 0.94
C ALA A 13 10.19 -4.20 2.17
N GLN A 14 11.47 -4.26 2.53
CA GLN A 14 12.04 -3.53 3.66
C GLN A 14 12.48 -2.14 3.24
N LYS A 15 12.54 -1.19 4.18
CA LYS A 15 13.01 0.20 3.96
C LYS A 15 12.24 0.93 2.86
N VAL A 16 10.93 0.70 2.80
CA VAL A 16 10.02 1.39 1.87
C VAL A 16 9.64 2.74 2.45
N LEU A 17 9.53 3.76 1.58
CA LEU A 17 9.04 5.09 1.94
C LEU A 17 7.58 5.23 1.51
N MET A 18 6.67 5.39 2.47
CA MET A 18 5.27 5.68 2.21
C MET A 18 5.06 7.20 2.19
N TYR A 19 4.44 7.70 1.13
CA TYR A 19 4.02 9.09 1.00
C TYR A 19 2.50 9.17 1.18
N PRO A 20 2.00 9.76 2.29
CA PRO A 20 0.57 9.81 2.55
C PRO A 20 -0.18 10.58 1.44
N PRO A 21 -1.37 10.12 1.04
CA PRO A 21 -2.22 10.91 0.14
C PRO A 21 -2.51 12.25 0.81
N LEU A 22 -2.30 13.36 0.08
CA LEU A 22 -2.48 14.76 0.52
C LEU A 22 -1.33 15.40 1.32
N SER A 23 -0.25 14.67 1.63
CA SER A 23 0.96 15.31 2.15
C SER A 23 1.77 15.93 1.00
N ASP A 24 2.36 17.11 1.23
CA ASP A 24 3.48 17.56 0.39
C ASP A 24 4.50 16.41 0.36
N ARG A 25 4.95 16.00 -0.84
CA ARG A 25 5.90 14.87 -1.07
C ARG A 25 7.23 14.99 -0.30
N LYS A 26 7.40 16.02 0.51
CA LYS A 26 8.49 16.22 1.46
C LYS A 26 8.34 15.38 2.73
N LYS A 27 7.12 15.00 3.12
CA LYS A 27 6.88 14.12 4.27
C LYS A 27 6.68 12.68 3.79
N TYR A 28 7.49 11.77 4.33
CA TYR A 28 7.38 10.34 4.12
C TYR A 28 7.52 9.63 5.46
N VAL A 29 7.02 8.40 5.50
CA VAL A 29 7.24 7.49 6.63
C VAL A 29 8.02 6.28 6.12
N ALA A 30 9.11 5.95 6.81
CA ALA A 30 9.90 4.76 6.48
C ALA A 30 9.32 3.53 7.18
N GLY A 31 9.29 2.40 6.48
CA GLY A 31 8.70 1.19 7.05
C GLY A 31 8.88 -0.05 6.18
N VAL A 32 8.01 -1.02 6.43
CA VAL A 32 7.95 -2.30 5.74
C VAL A 32 6.61 -2.39 5.01
N LEU A 33 6.67 -2.74 3.73
CA LEU A 33 5.50 -3.05 2.92
C LEU A 33 5.37 -4.57 2.80
N THR A 34 4.28 -5.12 3.31
CA THR A 34 4.01 -6.56 3.28
C THR A 34 2.80 -6.84 2.41
N VAL A 35 2.92 -7.82 1.53
CA VAL A 35 1.80 -8.38 0.77
C VAL A 35 1.48 -9.74 1.38
N SER A 36 0.22 -9.93 1.75
CA SER A 36 -0.32 -11.23 2.12
C SER A 36 -1.25 -11.76 1.03
N THR A 37 -1.85 -12.92 1.27
CA THR A 37 -2.91 -13.46 0.41
C THR A 37 -4.22 -12.65 0.45
N PHE A 38 -4.34 -11.68 1.37
CA PHE A 38 -5.57 -10.90 1.59
C PHE A 38 -5.38 -9.39 1.41
N LYS A 39 -4.27 -8.83 1.89
CA LYS A 39 -4.06 -7.39 1.96
C LYS A 39 -2.63 -6.98 1.61
N LEU A 40 -2.50 -5.71 1.27
CA LEU A 40 -1.26 -4.95 1.34
C LEU A 40 -1.24 -4.21 2.68
N SER A 41 -0.16 -4.31 3.44
CA SER A 41 0.00 -3.63 4.72
C SER A 41 1.29 -2.84 4.76
N PHE A 42 1.23 -1.60 5.24
CA PHE A 42 2.43 -0.82 5.54
C PHE A 42 2.58 -0.62 7.04
N ALA A 43 3.71 -1.06 7.58
CA ALA A 43 4.04 -0.93 8.99
C ALA A 43 5.26 0.00 9.19
N SER A 44 5.15 0.96 10.10
CA SER A 44 6.25 1.84 10.52
C SER A 44 6.47 1.71 12.03
N ALA A 45 7.69 1.98 12.47
CA ALA A 45 8.02 2.16 13.88
C ALA A 45 7.66 3.58 14.39
N GLU A 46 7.42 4.52 13.47
CA GLU A 46 6.95 5.86 13.80
C GLU A 46 5.45 5.80 14.07
N GLU A 47 5.02 6.32 15.23
CA GLU A 47 3.61 6.52 15.55
C GLU A 47 3.01 7.55 14.60
N ILE A 48 2.33 7.07 13.56
CA ILE A 48 1.48 7.92 12.74
C ILE A 48 0.16 8.06 13.49
N GLU A 49 -0.12 9.25 14.01
CA GLU A 49 -1.44 9.61 14.50
C GLU A 49 -2.49 9.23 13.44
N PRO A 50 -3.50 8.41 13.76
CA PRO A 50 -4.50 8.00 12.79
C PRO A 50 -5.21 9.26 12.28
N SER A 51 -4.98 9.60 11.01
CA SER A 51 -5.58 10.77 10.40
C SER A 51 -7.09 10.54 10.25
N ASN A 52 -7.88 10.97 11.25
CA ASN A 52 -9.34 11.15 11.26
C ASN A 52 -10.16 10.18 10.38
N CYS A 53 -9.85 8.89 10.42
CA CYS A 53 -10.67 7.86 9.80
C CYS A 53 -11.71 7.37 10.83
N TYR A 54 -12.88 8.03 10.85
CA TYR A 54 -13.99 7.75 11.76
C TYR A 54 -14.67 6.37 11.55
N GLN A 55 -14.24 5.59 10.55
CA GLN A 55 -14.67 4.21 10.33
C GLN A 55 -13.46 3.30 10.26
N GLN A 56 -13.17 2.61 11.36
CA GLN A 56 -12.14 1.58 11.43
C GLN A 56 -12.74 0.23 11.03
N ASN A 57 -12.13 -0.44 10.06
CA ASN A 57 -12.48 -1.81 9.72
C ASN A 57 -11.78 -2.75 10.71
N LEU A 58 -12.51 -3.61 11.40
CA LEU A 58 -11.96 -4.55 12.40
C LEU A 58 -10.91 -5.51 11.81
N LEU A 59 -10.88 -5.68 10.49
CA LEU A 59 -9.96 -6.59 9.78
C LEU A 59 -8.76 -5.87 9.14
N LEU A 60 -8.75 -4.54 9.07
CA LEU A 60 -7.72 -3.75 8.39
C LEU A 60 -7.17 -2.66 9.32
N GLY A 61 -5.86 -2.64 9.51
CA GLY A 61 -5.16 -1.56 10.20
C GLY A 61 -5.17 -0.24 9.42
N VAL A 62 -4.63 0.81 10.05
CA VAL A 62 -4.64 2.20 9.52
C VAL A 62 -4.04 2.32 8.11
N ASN A 63 -3.02 1.55 7.79
CA ASN A 63 -2.35 1.54 6.48
C ASN A 63 -2.52 0.20 5.76
N ASP A 64 -3.58 -0.54 6.07
CA ASP A 64 -3.91 -1.78 5.37
C ASP A 64 -4.91 -1.51 4.24
N VAL A 65 -4.67 -2.14 3.10
CA VAL A 65 -5.54 -2.09 1.93
C VAL A 65 -5.84 -3.53 1.51
N CYS A 66 -7.13 -3.90 1.50
CA CYS A 66 -7.54 -5.19 0.94
C CYS A 66 -7.15 -5.26 -0.54
N LEU A 67 -6.61 -6.40 -0.99
CA LEU A 67 -6.16 -6.54 -2.39
C LEU A 67 -7.30 -6.34 -3.39
N SER A 68 -8.54 -6.70 -3.02
CA SER A 68 -9.73 -6.50 -3.87
C SER A 68 -10.12 -5.02 -4.05
N SER A 69 -9.70 -4.16 -3.12
CA SER A 69 -9.92 -2.71 -3.18
C SER A 69 -8.92 -2.01 -4.08
N ILE A 70 -7.84 -2.67 -4.53
CA ILE A 70 -6.87 -2.08 -5.45
C ILE A 70 -7.47 -2.04 -6.86
N ASP A 71 -7.52 -0.86 -7.46
CA ASP A 71 -8.00 -0.67 -8.82
C ASP A 71 -6.85 -0.79 -9.83
N VAL A 72 -5.81 0.01 -9.63
CA VAL A 72 -4.69 0.11 -10.55
C VAL A 72 -3.39 0.33 -9.81
N ILE A 73 -2.33 -0.35 -10.27
CA ILE A 73 -0.96 -0.13 -9.85
C ILE A 73 -0.18 0.52 -11.00
N TYR A 74 0.54 1.59 -10.69
CA TYR A 74 1.45 2.24 -11.62
C TYR A 74 2.89 2.12 -11.13
N GLN A 75 3.80 1.85 -12.06
CA GLN A 75 5.22 2.15 -11.88
C GLN A 75 5.46 3.62 -12.20
N VAL A 76 6.06 4.35 -11.28
CA VAL A 76 6.39 5.77 -11.44
C VAL A 76 7.90 5.90 -11.60
N GLY A 77 8.30 6.51 -12.71
CA GLY A 77 9.66 6.93 -12.99
C GLY A 77 9.75 8.46 -13.05
N ASP A 78 10.95 8.98 -13.32
CA ASP A 78 11.23 10.43 -13.22
C ASP A 78 10.32 11.30 -14.10
N ARG A 79 9.86 10.78 -15.25
CA ARG A 79 8.94 11.48 -16.18
C ARG A 79 7.78 10.62 -16.68
N THR A 80 7.72 9.35 -16.28
CA THR A 80 6.78 8.38 -16.84
C THR A 80 5.96 7.73 -15.75
N LYS A 81 4.65 7.57 -15.99
CA LYS A 81 3.76 6.79 -15.15
C LYS A 81 3.19 5.67 -16.01
N LYS A 82 3.65 4.43 -15.79
CA LYS A 82 3.24 3.26 -16.58
C LYS A 82 2.30 2.38 -15.77
N LYS A 83 1.10 2.13 -16.29
CA LYS A 83 0.15 1.18 -15.68
C LYS A 83 0.74 -0.24 -15.77
N LEU A 84 0.71 -0.97 -14.67
CA LEU A 84 1.10 -2.37 -14.64
C LEU A 84 -0.12 -3.26 -14.87
N SER A 85 0.07 -4.31 -15.67
CA SER A 85 -0.93 -5.35 -15.88
C SER A 85 -0.45 -6.65 -15.22
N PRO A 86 -1.35 -7.52 -14.72
CA PRO A 86 -0.98 -8.83 -14.20
C PRO A 86 -0.13 -9.63 -15.20
N GLY A 87 0.91 -10.29 -14.72
CA GLY A 87 1.83 -11.09 -15.57
C GLY A 87 2.78 -10.28 -16.45
N GLN A 88 2.70 -8.94 -16.44
CA GLN A 88 3.63 -8.11 -17.20
C GLN A 88 5.02 -8.14 -16.54
N ASN A 89 6.05 -8.38 -17.35
CA ASN A 89 7.42 -8.20 -16.89
C ASN A 89 7.69 -6.73 -16.52
N VAL A 90 8.14 -6.52 -15.29
CA VAL A 90 8.58 -5.21 -14.80
C VAL A 90 10.08 -5.10 -15.09
N THR A 91 10.43 -4.36 -16.14
CA THR A 91 11.82 -4.17 -16.57
C THR A 91 12.39 -2.86 -16.04
N GLY A 92 13.64 -2.88 -15.56
CA GLY A 92 14.35 -1.70 -15.06
C GLY A 92 14.23 -1.50 -13.54
N LYS A 93 14.86 -0.45 -13.00
CA LYS A 93 14.77 -0.11 -11.57
C LYS A 93 13.39 0.48 -11.27
N VAL A 94 12.65 -0.15 -10.37
CA VAL A 94 11.43 0.42 -9.78
C VAL A 94 11.85 1.37 -8.68
N LYS A 95 11.70 2.68 -8.92
CA LYS A 95 11.92 3.70 -7.87
C LYS A 95 10.68 3.81 -6.99
N ASP A 96 9.53 4.06 -7.64
CA ASP A 96 8.28 4.32 -6.95
C ASP A 96 7.14 3.49 -7.55
N ILE A 97 6.18 3.11 -6.71
CA ILE A 97 4.89 2.57 -7.12
C ILE A 97 3.77 3.47 -6.61
N LEU A 98 2.73 3.65 -7.42
CA LEU A 98 1.49 4.29 -7.01
C LEU A 98 0.36 3.28 -7.05
N ILE A 99 -0.30 3.12 -5.92
CA ILE A 99 -1.44 2.23 -5.74
C ILE A 99 -2.69 3.10 -5.68
N VAL A 100 -3.62 2.86 -6.60
CA VAL A 100 -4.91 3.54 -6.66
C VAL A 100 -5.96 2.55 -6.20
N CYS A 101 -6.69 2.91 -5.14
CA CYS A 101 -7.77 2.10 -4.59
C CYS A 101 -9.13 2.57 -5.14
N LYS A 102 -10.06 1.62 -5.27
CA LYS A 102 -11.48 1.90 -5.51
C LYS A 102 -12.07 2.52 -4.25
N VAL A 103 -12.89 3.56 -4.42
CA VAL A 103 -13.78 4.01 -3.36
C VAL A 103 -14.86 2.93 -3.22
N THR A 104 -14.70 2.05 -2.25
CA THR A 104 -15.69 1.01 -1.98
C THR A 104 -16.67 1.58 -0.96
N ILE A 105 -17.83 2.05 -1.42
CA ILE A 105 -18.97 2.27 -0.54
C ILE A 105 -19.52 0.87 -0.23
N MET A 106 -19.24 0.35 0.97
CA MET A 106 -19.92 -0.85 1.44
C MET A 106 -21.30 -0.42 1.95
N PHE A 107 -22.37 -0.93 1.34
CA PHE A 107 -23.75 -0.83 1.85
C PHE A 107 -23.98 -1.88 2.93
#